data_AF-A0A6J6X234-F1
#
_entry.id   AF-A0A6J6X234-F1
#
_cell.length_a   1.000
_cell.length_b   1.000
_cell.length_c   1.000
_cell.angle_alpha   90.00
_cell.angle_beta   90.00
_cell.angle_gamma   90.00
#
_symmetry.space_group_name_H-M   'P 1'
#
loop_
_entity.id
_entity.type
_entity.pdbx_description
1 polymer ?
#
loop_
_entity_poly.entity_id
_entity_poly.type
_entity_poly.pdbx_seq_one_letter_code
_entity_poly.pdbx_strand_id
1 'polypeptide(L)'
;MAVSFPRPDPESSPIGSFRVVRRGFDPDEVRSRLQQLVDEIDQSRERERALEREFANASRPNVAVDQLDREVLVSLVGEETERLLGDARDEAARVRARAEDEAVQLVASAYEEAARVRESVQEEVTYLQRVTAEQVETELASARGRGLEMVTEAREYREKVLTDLAQRRDLAREQIRALIDGRDHLLRAFEVARLAAVDIIVELEQAAPSDDPSAPEQFISRQSAESAIYDADDDITPVNGIELPAVASGGTVAPEYAAPVHDDSEHPGAGAGPVGATVSTATPTDGDTPPTPSTGVVPDRFAARRTVLAPLIESLVKQFKRVVVDEQNDVLTAIRRTERVSGIAELLPDEDSHVARYCSCSLAEAADSFVAGAASMDGGAAPDPHGPGTAVLDRFAEELVLPMRERLERVIESSQGNRFELSAFVRSAYREWKQRFDGLAEELLLHAYGLGAHSVLPVGSLVVWQPDPTAPGCPEVSANAGVVIRVPDTFPSGHVHPPASASCRCMIQRLPE
;
A
#
# COMPACT_ATOMS: atom_id res chain seq x y z
N MET A 1 53.98 -51.40 -34.52
CA MET A 1 55.24 -52.03 -34.07
C MET A 1 55.39 -51.76 -32.59
N ALA A 2 55.12 -52.74 -31.73
CA ALA A 2 55.49 -52.66 -30.32
C ALA A 2 56.91 -53.21 -30.17
N VAL A 3 57.79 -52.49 -29.48
CA VAL A 3 59.16 -52.94 -29.24
C VAL A 3 59.14 -53.93 -28.08
N SER A 4 59.12 -55.23 -28.40
CA SER A 4 59.33 -56.29 -27.41
C SER A 4 60.77 -56.23 -26.90
N PHE A 5 60.98 -55.52 -25.80
CA PHE A 5 62.20 -55.68 -25.01
C PHE A 5 62.22 -57.11 -24.45
N PRO A 6 63.32 -57.87 -24.59
CA PRO A 6 63.45 -59.17 -23.94
C PRO A 6 63.39 -58.95 -22.41
N ARG A 7 62.31 -59.44 -21.79
CA ARG A 7 62.11 -59.42 -20.33
C ARG A 7 63.22 -60.31 -19.75
N PRO A 8 64.17 -59.77 -18.96
CA PRO A 8 65.29 -60.59 -18.47
C PRO A 8 64.77 -61.67 -17.52
N ASP A 9 65.13 -62.92 -17.77
CA ASP A 9 64.85 -64.00 -16.83
C ASP A 9 65.68 -63.78 -15.55
N PRO A 10 65.07 -63.88 -14.35
CA PRO A 10 65.79 -63.65 -13.09
C PRO A 10 66.85 -64.73 -12.84
N GLU A 11 66.72 -65.90 -13.45
CA GLU A 11 67.72 -66.98 -13.39
C GLU A 11 68.91 -66.76 -14.35
N SER A 12 68.74 -65.96 -15.42
CA SER A 12 69.77 -65.78 -16.45
C SER A 12 70.68 -64.57 -16.23
N SER A 13 70.40 -63.74 -15.22
CA SER A 13 71.19 -62.54 -14.91
C SER A 13 71.97 -62.74 -13.62
N PRO A 14 73.33 -62.76 -13.63
CA PRO A 14 74.09 -62.82 -12.40
C PRO A 14 73.77 -61.57 -11.57
N ILE A 15 73.32 -61.77 -10.33
CA ILE A 15 72.87 -60.69 -9.43
C ILE A 15 73.94 -59.59 -9.39
N GLY A 16 73.62 -58.44 -9.98
CA GLY A 16 74.57 -57.35 -10.15
C GLY A 16 75.00 -56.80 -8.80
N SER A 17 76.26 -57.02 -8.43
CA SER A 17 76.78 -56.51 -7.16
C SER A 17 76.93 -54.99 -7.21
N PHE A 18 76.27 -54.29 -6.30
CA PHE A 18 76.40 -52.84 -6.16
C PHE A 18 77.77 -52.49 -5.54
N ARG A 19 78.43 -51.46 -6.07
CA ARG A 19 79.68 -50.94 -5.49
C ARG A 19 79.39 -50.16 -4.21
N VAL A 20 80.01 -50.54 -3.10
CA VAL A 20 79.88 -49.84 -1.82
C VAL A 20 80.69 -48.53 -1.84
N VAL A 21 80.08 -47.43 -1.39
CA VAL A 21 80.67 -46.08 -1.35
C VAL A 21 80.54 -45.52 0.08
N ARG A 22 81.48 -44.66 0.51
CA ARG A 22 81.60 -44.14 1.89
C ARG A 22 80.36 -43.38 2.44
N ARG A 23 79.37 -43.08 1.60
CA ARG A 23 78.03 -42.56 1.97
C ARG A 23 76.98 -43.23 1.07
N GLY A 24 76.78 -44.53 1.25
CA GLY A 24 75.75 -45.32 0.56
C GLY A 24 74.62 -45.75 1.51
N PHE A 25 73.59 -46.40 0.95
CA PHE A 25 72.53 -47.08 1.72
C PHE A 25 73.08 -48.32 2.45
N ASP A 26 72.40 -48.74 3.52
CA ASP A 26 72.77 -49.93 4.28
C ASP A 26 72.63 -51.20 3.40
N PRO A 27 73.69 -52.01 3.23
CA PRO A 27 73.63 -53.23 2.42
C PRO A 27 72.60 -54.26 2.87
N ASP A 28 72.23 -54.29 4.16
CA ASP A 28 71.27 -55.26 4.70
C ASP A 28 69.83 -54.77 4.52
N GLU A 29 69.59 -53.46 4.66
CA GLU A 29 68.30 -52.82 4.30
C GLU A 29 68.02 -52.95 2.80
N VAL A 30 69.03 -52.69 1.95
CA VAL A 30 68.93 -52.88 0.50
C VAL A 30 68.65 -54.34 0.15
N ARG A 31 69.29 -55.31 0.81
CA ARG A 31 69.01 -56.74 0.58
C ARG A 31 67.59 -57.13 0.99
N SER A 32 67.11 -56.62 2.13
CA SER A 32 65.74 -56.83 2.60
C SER A 32 64.71 -56.27 1.61
N ARG A 33 64.91 -55.03 1.13
CA ARG A 33 64.02 -54.42 0.13
C ARG A 33 64.07 -55.11 -1.23
N LEU A 34 65.25 -55.61 -1.65
CA LEU A 34 65.38 -56.41 -2.86
C LEU A 34 64.65 -57.76 -2.75
N GLN A 35 64.72 -58.44 -1.60
CA GLN A 35 63.95 -59.66 -1.37
C GLN A 35 62.45 -59.38 -1.44
N GLN A 36 61.97 -58.33 -0.77
CA GLN A 36 60.57 -57.92 -0.84
C GLN A 36 60.12 -57.62 -2.28
N LEU A 37 60.98 -56.99 -3.10
CA LEU A 37 60.70 -56.74 -4.51
C LEU A 37 60.67 -58.03 -5.35
N VAL A 38 61.48 -59.05 -5.03
CA VAL A 38 61.39 -60.38 -5.66
C VAL A 38 60.06 -61.03 -5.30
N ASP A 39 59.68 -61.03 -4.02
CA ASP A 39 58.41 -61.58 -3.55
C ASP A 39 57.20 -60.86 -4.19
N GLU A 40 57.26 -59.53 -4.32
CA GLU A 40 56.24 -58.71 -5.03
C GLU A 40 56.17 -59.05 -6.54
N ILE A 41 57.32 -59.29 -7.20
CA ILE A 41 57.39 -59.70 -8.62
C ILE A 41 56.81 -61.09 -8.82
N ASP A 42 57.14 -62.05 -7.96
CA ASP A 42 56.64 -63.43 -8.08
C ASP A 42 55.15 -63.52 -7.77
N GLN A 43 54.64 -62.82 -6.75
CA GLN A 43 53.19 -62.65 -6.56
C GLN A 43 52.50 -62.01 -7.78
N SER A 44 53.13 -61.01 -8.40
CA SER A 44 52.59 -60.37 -9.60
C SER A 44 52.55 -61.33 -10.79
N ARG A 45 53.57 -62.18 -10.95
CA ARG A 45 53.64 -63.23 -11.98
C ARG A 45 52.66 -64.38 -11.72
N GLU A 46 52.42 -64.74 -10.46
CA GLU A 46 51.40 -65.72 -10.11
C GLU A 46 50.00 -65.21 -10.42
N ARG A 47 49.72 -63.92 -10.16
CA ARG A 47 48.50 -63.24 -10.60
C ARG A 47 48.41 -63.14 -12.12
N GLU A 48 49.50 -62.77 -12.81
CA GLU A 48 49.58 -62.75 -14.28
C GLU A 48 49.20 -64.13 -14.84
N ARG A 49 49.81 -65.22 -14.34
CA ARG A 49 49.49 -66.61 -14.71
C ARG A 49 48.09 -67.08 -14.27
N ALA A 50 47.52 -66.53 -13.20
CA ALA A 50 46.17 -66.86 -12.75
C ALA A 50 45.15 -66.22 -13.70
N LEU A 51 45.30 -64.93 -13.98
CA LEU A 51 44.51 -64.17 -14.94
C LEU A 51 44.65 -64.72 -16.36
N GLU A 52 45.86 -65.14 -16.78
CA GLU A 52 46.06 -65.84 -18.06
C GLU A 52 45.30 -67.18 -18.11
N ARG A 53 45.22 -67.93 -16.99
CA ARG A 53 44.46 -69.19 -16.92
C ARG A 53 42.95 -68.94 -16.88
N GLU A 54 42.49 -67.92 -16.17
CA GLU A 54 41.09 -67.48 -16.18
C GLU A 54 40.67 -66.98 -17.55
N PHE A 55 41.47 -66.12 -18.18
CA PHE A 55 41.26 -65.62 -19.53
C PHE A 55 41.33 -66.74 -20.57
N ALA A 56 42.25 -67.70 -20.45
CA ALA A 56 42.31 -68.86 -21.33
C ALA A 56 41.13 -69.83 -21.14
N ASN A 57 40.52 -69.87 -19.94
CA ASN A 57 39.31 -70.64 -19.68
C ASN A 57 38.04 -69.93 -20.19
N ALA A 58 37.93 -68.62 -19.99
CA ALA A 58 36.83 -67.79 -20.50
C ALA A 58 36.90 -67.58 -22.03
N SER A 59 38.10 -67.52 -22.59
CA SER A 59 38.36 -67.45 -24.03
C SER A 59 38.50 -68.82 -24.70
N ARG A 60 38.17 -69.92 -24.01
CA ARG A 60 37.88 -71.17 -24.73
C ARG A 60 36.70 -70.85 -25.65
N PRO A 61 36.80 -71.08 -26.97
CA PRO A 61 35.64 -70.91 -27.83
C PRO A 61 34.52 -71.82 -27.30
N ASN A 62 33.42 -71.20 -26.89
CA ASN A 62 32.32 -71.87 -26.21
C ASN A 62 31.53 -72.69 -27.23
N VAL A 63 32.04 -73.91 -27.47
CA VAL A 63 31.87 -74.68 -28.72
C VAL A 63 32.52 -73.94 -29.91
N ALA A 64 33.00 -74.71 -30.89
CA ALA A 64 33.42 -74.11 -32.15
C ALA A 64 32.17 -73.55 -32.85
N VAL A 65 32.14 -72.24 -33.12
CA VAL A 65 30.98 -71.54 -33.71
C VAL A 65 30.67 -72.05 -35.13
N ASP A 66 31.60 -72.77 -35.76
CA ASP A 66 31.42 -73.48 -37.03
C ASP A 66 30.74 -74.86 -36.91
N GLN A 67 30.58 -75.39 -35.69
CA GLN A 67 29.92 -76.67 -35.38
C GLN A 67 28.54 -76.52 -34.73
N LEU A 68 28.17 -75.31 -34.31
CA LEU A 68 26.81 -75.02 -33.86
C LEU A 68 25.91 -74.75 -35.07
N ASP A 69 24.78 -75.44 -35.14
CA ASP A 69 23.76 -75.12 -36.15
C ASP A 69 23.28 -73.68 -35.95
N ARG A 70 23.02 -72.99 -37.06
CA ARG A 70 22.58 -71.60 -37.08
C ARG A 70 21.29 -71.41 -36.27
N GLU A 71 20.42 -72.41 -36.26
CA GLU A 71 19.18 -72.41 -35.47
C GLU A 71 19.45 -72.44 -33.95
N VAL A 72 20.43 -73.22 -33.50
CA VAL A 72 20.85 -73.32 -32.09
C VAL A 72 21.59 -72.05 -31.62
N LEU A 73 22.40 -71.43 -32.50
CA LEU A 73 23.03 -70.15 -32.20
C LEU A 73 22.02 -69.02 -32.05
N VAL A 74 20.98 -69.00 -32.90
CA VAL A 74 19.90 -68.00 -32.80
C VAL A 74 19.06 -68.22 -31.53
N SER A 75 18.80 -69.46 -31.10
CA SER A 75 18.06 -69.71 -29.87
C SER A 75 18.85 -69.30 -28.62
N LEU A 76 20.14 -69.67 -28.51
CA LEU A 76 20.99 -69.29 -27.36
C LEU A 76 21.19 -67.77 -27.25
N VAL A 77 21.37 -67.07 -28.38
CA VAL A 77 21.44 -65.61 -28.38
C VAL A 77 20.06 -65.00 -28.07
N GLY A 78 18.97 -65.61 -28.52
CA GLY A 78 17.60 -65.22 -28.16
C GLY A 78 17.36 -65.30 -26.66
N GLU A 79 17.64 -66.46 -26.04
CA GLU A 79 17.47 -66.69 -24.60
C GLU A 79 18.33 -65.74 -23.76
N GLU A 80 19.60 -65.54 -24.11
CA GLU A 80 20.48 -64.67 -23.31
C GLU A 80 20.19 -63.18 -23.54
N THR A 81 19.73 -62.77 -24.73
CA THR A 81 19.24 -61.39 -24.93
C THR A 81 17.89 -61.16 -24.24
N GLU A 82 17.00 -62.15 -24.16
CA GLU A 82 15.77 -62.06 -23.37
C GLU A 82 16.09 -61.93 -21.87
N ARG A 83 17.02 -62.74 -21.34
CA ARG A 83 17.53 -62.60 -19.96
C ARG A 83 18.09 -61.20 -19.70
N LEU A 84 19.05 -60.74 -20.51
CA LEU A 84 19.69 -59.43 -20.32
C LEU A 84 18.69 -58.27 -20.42
N LEU A 85 17.68 -58.37 -21.31
CA LEU A 85 16.59 -57.40 -21.39
C LEU A 85 15.58 -57.53 -20.23
N GLY A 86 15.47 -58.70 -19.60
CA GLY A 86 14.76 -58.89 -18.33
C GLY A 86 15.47 -58.17 -17.19
N ASP A 87 16.74 -58.52 -16.94
CA ASP A 87 17.57 -57.93 -15.89
C ASP A 87 17.65 -56.40 -16.01
N ALA A 88 17.81 -55.88 -17.23
CA ALA A 88 17.84 -54.44 -17.48
C ALA A 88 16.48 -53.74 -17.22
N ARG A 89 15.36 -54.42 -17.46
CA ARG A 89 14.01 -53.89 -17.15
C ARG A 89 13.73 -53.91 -15.65
N ASP A 90 14.13 -54.98 -14.97
CA ASP A 90 13.99 -55.14 -13.52
C ASP A 90 14.84 -54.11 -12.76
N GLU A 91 16.09 -53.88 -13.18
CA GLU A 91 16.92 -52.84 -12.57
C GLU A 91 16.39 -51.44 -12.87
N ALA A 92 15.90 -51.18 -14.09
CA ALA A 92 15.21 -49.92 -14.41
C ALA A 92 13.89 -49.74 -13.61
N ALA A 93 13.20 -50.83 -13.24
CA ALA A 93 12.05 -50.77 -12.34
C ALA A 93 12.46 -50.44 -10.90
N ARG A 94 13.55 -51.06 -10.38
CA ARG A 94 14.10 -50.74 -9.05
C ARG A 94 14.58 -49.30 -8.94
N VAL A 95 15.26 -48.78 -9.96
CA VAL A 95 15.72 -47.38 -10.01
C VAL A 95 14.53 -46.42 -10.01
N ARG A 96 13.47 -46.70 -10.78
CA ARG A 96 12.24 -45.88 -10.76
C ARG A 96 11.54 -45.91 -9.41
N ALA A 97 11.31 -47.09 -8.84
CA ALA A 97 10.67 -47.22 -7.52
C ALA A 97 11.46 -46.45 -6.43
N ARG A 98 12.80 -46.55 -6.44
CA ARG A 98 13.63 -45.77 -5.51
C ARG A 98 13.51 -44.26 -5.75
N ALA A 99 13.55 -43.80 -6.99
CA ALA A 99 13.40 -42.38 -7.31
C ALA A 99 12.01 -41.84 -6.95
N GLU A 100 10.96 -42.67 -7.08
CA GLU A 100 9.59 -42.35 -6.65
C GLU A 100 9.51 -42.25 -5.10
N ASP A 101 10.08 -43.23 -4.37
CA ASP A 101 10.16 -43.20 -2.90
C ASP A 101 10.96 -41.99 -2.38
N GLU A 102 12.13 -41.70 -2.97
CA GLU A 102 12.97 -40.54 -2.64
C GLU A 102 12.24 -39.22 -2.94
N ALA A 103 11.51 -39.12 -4.06
CA ALA A 103 10.71 -37.94 -4.38
C ALA A 103 9.54 -37.74 -3.40
N VAL A 104 8.84 -38.81 -3.02
CA VAL A 104 7.76 -38.74 -2.00
C VAL A 104 8.31 -38.27 -0.65
N GLN A 105 9.47 -38.78 -0.23
CA GLN A 105 10.12 -38.35 1.02
C GLN A 105 10.55 -36.88 0.97
N LEU A 106 11.17 -36.43 -0.13
CA LEU A 106 11.61 -35.04 -0.30
C LEU A 106 10.44 -34.05 -0.32
N VAL A 107 9.34 -34.41 -0.99
CA VAL A 107 8.09 -33.63 -0.98
C VAL A 107 7.50 -33.57 0.42
N ALA A 108 7.46 -34.69 1.15
CA ALA A 108 6.97 -34.72 2.53
C ALA A 108 7.81 -33.83 3.47
N SER A 109 9.14 -33.93 3.41
CA SER A 109 10.02 -33.07 4.24
C SER A 109 9.90 -31.59 3.89
N ALA A 110 9.75 -31.26 2.60
CA ALA A 110 9.51 -29.88 2.17
C ALA A 110 8.18 -29.32 2.69
N TYR A 111 7.11 -30.13 2.72
CA TYR A 111 5.84 -29.73 3.33
C TYR A 111 5.94 -29.56 4.85
N GLU A 112 6.69 -30.40 5.57
CA GLU A 112 6.94 -30.25 7.01
C GLU A 112 7.80 -29.03 7.35
N GLU A 113 8.80 -28.71 6.52
CA GLU A 113 9.59 -27.47 6.64
C GLU A 113 8.72 -26.23 6.36
N ALA A 114 7.94 -26.24 5.29
CA ALA A 114 6.99 -25.16 4.99
C ALA A 114 5.87 -25.01 6.04
N ALA A 115 5.48 -26.09 6.72
CA ALA A 115 4.57 -26.01 7.87
C ALA A 115 5.24 -25.30 9.06
N ARG A 116 6.46 -25.72 9.44
CA ARG A 116 7.24 -25.11 10.54
C ARG A 116 7.52 -23.63 10.31
N VAL A 117 7.90 -23.23 9.09
CA VAL A 117 8.15 -21.81 8.75
C VAL A 117 6.86 -20.98 8.86
N ARG A 118 5.72 -21.52 8.42
CA ARG A 118 4.42 -20.83 8.56
C ARG A 118 3.98 -20.71 10.02
N GLU A 119 4.22 -21.73 10.84
CA GLU A 119 3.95 -21.69 12.28
C GLU A 119 4.79 -20.62 12.98
N SER A 120 6.11 -20.57 12.74
CA SER A 120 6.98 -19.55 13.34
C SER A 120 6.63 -18.12 12.90
N VAL A 121 6.26 -17.92 11.62
CA VAL A 121 5.80 -16.61 11.12
C VAL A 121 4.46 -16.22 11.76
N GLN A 122 3.54 -17.18 11.94
CA GLN A 122 2.26 -16.91 12.61
C GLN A 122 2.46 -16.54 14.09
N GLU A 123 3.35 -17.22 14.80
CA GLU A 123 3.74 -16.85 16.17
C GLU A 123 4.32 -15.44 16.23
N GLU A 124 5.26 -15.09 15.33
CA GLU A 124 5.87 -13.76 15.28
C GLU A 124 4.84 -12.66 14.94
N VAL A 125 3.94 -12.90 13.97
CA VAL A 125 2.84 -11.99 13.64
C VAL A 125 1.91 -11.77 14.84
N THR A 126 1.50 -12.83 15.54
CA THR A 126 0.62 -12.68 16.73
C THR A 126 1.33 -11.98 17.89
N TYR A 127 2.63 -12.21 18.07
CA TYR A 127 3.45 -11.49 19.04
C TYR A 127 3.51 -9.98 18.72
N LEU A 128 3.82 -9.63 17.47
CA LEU A 128 3.89 -8.23 17.02
C LEU A 128 2.53 -7.54 17.11
N GLN A 129 1.43 -8.20 16.71
CA GLN A 129 0.07 -7.68 16.86
C GLN A 129 -0.28 -7.37 18.33
N ARG A 130 0.14 -8.21 19.28
CA ARG A 130 -0.09 -7.95 20.71
C ARG A 130 0.72 -6.75 21.20
N VAL A 131 1.98 -6.64 20.81
CA VAL A 131 2.86 -5.52 21.20
C VAL A 131 2.36 -4.20 20.63
N THR A 132 1.93 -4.17 19.36
CA THR A 132 1.37 -2.94 18.75
C THR A 132 0.03 -2.57 19.33
N ALA A 133 -0.84 -3.54 19.66
CA ALA A 133 -2.10 -3.28 20.36
C ALA A 133 -1.86 -2.66 21.74
N GLU A 134 -0.93 -3.20 22.54
CA GLU A 134 -0.55 -2.64 23.85
C GLU A 134 0.01 -1.21 23.72
N GLN A 135 0.89 -0.96 22.73
CA GLN A 135 1.39 0.38 22.44
C GLN A 135 0.26 1.36 22.11
N VAL A 136 -0.63 1.01 21.17
CA VAL A 136 -1.79 1.84 20.79
C VAL A 136 -2.71 2.10 21.98
N GLU A 137 -2.96 1.11 22.85
CA GLU A 137 -3.74 1.31 24.07
C GLU A 137 -3.07 2.31 25.04
N THR A 138 -1.75 2.22 25.25
CA THR A 138 -1.04 3.19 26.11
C THR A 138 -1.02 4.61 25.51
N GLU A 139 -0.86 4.74 24.20
CA GLU A 139 -0.93 6.03 23.52
C GLU A 139 -2.32 6.65 23.59
N LEU A 140 -3.38 5.85 23.34
CA LEU A 140 -4.77 6.28 23.48
C LEU A 140 -5.11 6.66 24.93
N ALA A 141 -4.59 5.94 25.92
CA ALA A 141 -4.74 6.31 27.33
C ALA A 141 -4.05 7.66 27.62
N SER A 142 -2.84 7.89 27.11
CA SER A 142 -2.12 9.16 27.25
C SER A 142 -2.83 10.34 26.56
N ALA A 143 -3.46 10.10 25.40
CA ALA A 143 -4.21 11.10 24.65
C ALA A 143 -5.52 11.45 25.37
N ARG A 144 -6.24 10.45 25.90
CA ARG A 144 -7.42 10.64 26.74
C ARG A 144 -7.10 11.39 28.03
N GLY A 145 -5.97 11.08 28.68
CA GLY A 145 -5.47 11.80 29.85
C GLY A 145 -5.29 13.29 29.57
N ARG A 146 -4.49 13.64 28.56
CA ARG A 146 -4.28 15.02 28.12
C ARG A 146 -5.58 15.74 27.74
N GLY A 147 -6.50 15.05 27.07
CA GLY A 147 -7.82 15.60 26.72
C GLY A 147 -8.67 15.94 27.96
N LEU A 148 -8.62 15.10 29.01
CA LEU A 148 -9.30 15.39 30.28
C LEU A 148 -8.64 16.57 31.02
N GLU A 149 -7.31 16.61 31.06
CA GLU A 149 -6.52 17.72 31.65
C GLU A 149 -6.89 19.06 31.00
N MET A 150 -6.86 19.16 29.68
CA MET A 150 -7.27 20.35 28.93
C MET A 150 -8.72 20.78 29.22
N VAL A 151 -9.64 19.82 29.38
CA VAL A 151 -11.04 20.12 29.75
C VAL A 151 -11.16 20.62 31.19
N THR A 152 -10.36 20.09 32.13
CA THR A 152 -10.32 20.61 33.50
C THR A 152 -9.73 22.03 33.55
N GLU A 153 -8.62 22.29 32.86
CA GLU A 153 -8.02 23.63 32.76
C GLU A 153 -9.00 24.64 32.13
N ALA A 154 -9.70 24.26 31.05
CA ALA A 154 -10.69 25.11 30.40
C ALA A 154 -11.89 25.42 31.32
N ARG A 155 -12.32 24.46 32.15
CA ARG A 155 -13.38 24.68 33.16
C ARG A 155 -12.92 25.63 34.27
N GLU A 156 -11.72 25.43 34.81
CA GLU A 156 -11.15 26.34 35.81
C GLU A 156 -10.96 27.75 35.26
N TYR A 157 -10.46 27.88 34.03
CA TYR A 157 -10.30 29.18 33.37
C TYR A 157 -11.65 29.87 33.18
N ARG A 158 -12.67 29.14 32.72
CA ARG A 158 -14.05 29.66 32.63
C ARG A 158 -14.59 30.10 33.98
N GLU A 159 -14.37 29.34 35.05
CA GLU A 159 -14.82 29.70 36.40
C GLU A 159 -14.13 30.98 36.91
N LYS A 160 -12.81 31.11 36.70
CA LYS A 160 -12.03 32.32 37.02
C LYS A 160 -12.58 33.53 36.25
N VAL A 161 -12.83 33.41 34.94
CA VAL A 161 -13.41 34.48 34.10
C VAL A 161 -14.84 34.85 34.53
N LEU A 162 -15.70 33.88 34.83
CA LEU A 162 -17.07 34.15 35.30
C LEU A 162 -17.08 34.86 36.66
N THR A 163 -16.12 34.52 37.53
CA THR A 163 -15.95 35.17 38.84
C THR A 163 -15.49 36.62 38.69
N ASP A 164 -14.49 36.88 37.85
CA ASP A 164 -14.03 38.25 37.52
C ASP A 164 -15.15 39.09 36.88
N LEU A 165 -15.89 38.54 35.91
CA LEU A 165 -17.04 39.22 35.30
C LEU A 165 -18.16 39.52 36.31
N ALA A 166 -18.42 38.62 37.27
CA ALA A 166 -19.37 38.87 38.34
C ALA A 166 -18.91 40.02 39.27
N GLN A 167 -17.63 40.04 39.65
CA GLN A 167 -17.04 41.12 40.45
C GLN A 167 -17.11 42.47 39.73
N ARG A 168 -16.71 42.54 38.45
CA ARG A 168 -16.81 43.76 37.63
C ARG A 168 -18.25 44.25 37.48
N ARG A 169 -19.20 43.35 37.25
CA ARG A 169 -20.64 43.66 37.17
C ARG A 169 -21.14 44.29 38.47
N ASP A 170 -20.75 43.76 39.62
CA ASP A 170 -21.24 44.25 40.90
C ASP A 170 -20.56 45.56 41.31
N LEU A 171 -19.27 45.74 41.01
CA LEU A 171 -18.59 47.05 41.10
C LEU A 171 -19.27 48.11 40.22
N ALA A 172 -19.60 47.79 38.96
CA ALA A 172 -20.31 48.71 38.07
C ALA A 172 -21.71 49.08 38.60
N ARG A 173 -22.41 48.14 39.26
CA ARG A 173 -23.70 48.42 39.92
C ARG A 173 -23.55 49.33 41.14
N GLU A 174 -22.46 49.20 41.90
CA GLU A 174 -22.15 50.11 43.02
C GLU A 174 -21.85 51.52 42.51
N GLN A 175 -21.06 51.64 41.43
CA GLN A 175 -20.81 52.93 40.76
C GLN A 175 -22.10 53.58 40.24
N ILE A 176 -22.99 52.82 39.60
CA ILE A 176 -24.30 53.33 39.15
C ILE A 176 -25.15 53.82 40.33
N ARG A 177 -25.18 53.11 41.46
CA ARG A 177 -25.89 53.56 42.68
C ARG A 177 -25.31 54.87 43.20
N ALA A 178 -23.98 54.97 43.31
CA ALA A 178 -23.31 56.20 43.75
C ALA A 178 -23.61 57.41 42.83
N LEU A 179 -23.72 57.19 41.51
CA LEU A 179 -24.14 58.22 40.56
C LEU A 179 -25.61 58.64 40.75
N ILE A 180 -26.50 57.69 41.02
CA ILE A 180 -27.92 57.98 41.33
C ILE A 180 -28.04 58.77 42.63
N ASP A 181 -27.36 58.33 43.70
CA ASP A 181 -27.36 59.03 45.00
C ASP A 181 -26.77 60.45 44.87
N GLY A 182 -25.71 60.61 44.06
CA GLY A 182 -25.11 61.90 43.72
C GLY A 182 -26.06 62.82 42.94
N ARG A 183 -26.75 62.29 41.91
CA ARG A 183 -27.80 63.02 41.17
C ARG A 183 -28.92 63.46 42.12
N ASP A 184 -29.40 62.57 42.98
CA ASP A 184 -30.51 62.84 43.89
C ASP A 184 -30.10 63.80 45.04
N HIS A 185 -28.80 63.86 45.37
CA HIS A 185 -28.24 64.93 46.20
C HIS A 185 -28.22 66.28 45.48
N LEU A 186 -27.75 66.33 44.21
CA LEU A 186 -27.76 67.55 43.41
C LEU A 186 -29.17 68.10 43.20
N LEU A 187 -30.15 67.24 42.87
CA LEU A 187 -31.55 67.64 42.72
C LEU A 187 -32.10 68.29 44.00
N ARG A 188 -31.83 67.71 45.18
CA ARG A 188 -32.19 68.31 46.48
C ARG A 188 -31.48 69.64 46.73
N ALA A 189 -30.20 69.78 46.36
CA ALA A 189 -29.47 71.04 46.49
C ALA A 189 -30.05 72.14 45.58
N PHE A 190 -30.42 71.80 44.34
CA PHE A 190 -31.12 72.70 43.42
C PHE A 190 -32.52 73.08 43.92
N GLU A 191 -33.27 72.15 44.53
CA GLU A 191 -34.58 72.43 45.12
C GLU A 191 -34.48 73.40 46.31
N VAL A 192 -33.51 73.20 47.21
CA VAL A 192 -33.22 74.14 48.31
C VAL A 192 -32.78 75.51 47.79
N ALA A 193 -31.89 75.55 46.79
CA ALA A 193 -31.46 76.82 46.18
C ALA A 193 -32.61 77.55 45.47
N ARG A 194 -33.52 76.81 44.82
CA ARG A 194 -34.74 77.35 44.22
C ARG A 194 -35.68 77.94 45.26
N LEU A 195 -35.91 77.25 46.39
CA LEU A 195 -36.73 77.77 47.48
C LEU A 195 -36.13 79.04 48.07
N ALA A 196 -34.84 79.04 48.39
CA ALA A 196 -34.14 80.23 48.90
C ALA A 196 -34.19 81.40 47.91
N ALA A 197 -34.08 81.14 46.60
CA ALA A 197 -34.23 82.19 45.58
C ALA A 197 -35.66 82.75 45.50
N VAL A 198 -36.69 81.91 45.68
CA VAL A 198 -38.09 82.37 45.76
C VAL A 198 -38.32 83.19 47.02
N ASP A 199 -37.79 82.78 48.17
CA ASP A 199 -37.89 83.53 49.42
C ASP A 199 -37.22 84.91 49.30
N ILE A 200 -36.03 84.99 48.71
CA ILE A 200 -35.33 86.27 48.44
C ILE A 200 -36.16 87.17 47.50
N ILE A 201 -36.81 86.61 46.47
CA ILE A 201 -37.69 87.40 45.58
C ILE A 201 -38.87 87.97 46.38
N VAL A 202 -39.49 87.17 47.26
CA VAL A 202 -40.60 87.62 48.11
C VAL A 202 -40.14 88.67 49.14
N GLU A 203 -38.94 88.54 49.72
CA GLU A 203 -38.36 89.56 50.60
C GLU A 203 -38.06 90.87 49.84
N LEU A 204 -37.59 90.81 48.60
CA LEU A 204 -37.37 91.98 47.75
C LEU A 204 -38.69 92.66 47.34
N GLU A 205 -39.74 91.88 47.04
CA GLU A 205 -41.09 92.41 46.78
C GLU A 205 -41.67 93.10 48.03
N GLN A 206 -41.40 92.60 49.25
CA GLN A 206 -41.85 93.20 50.50
C GLN A 206 -41.00 94.39 50.97
N ALA A 207 -39.72 94.43 50.59
CA ALA A 207 -38.81 95.55 50.90
C ALA A 207 -38.98 96.74 49.94
N ALA A 208 -39.72 96.58 48.83
CA ALA A 208 -40.07 97.66 47.94
C ALA A 208 -41.08 98.62 48.62
N PRO A 209 -40.76 99.92 48.79
CA PRO A 209 -41.72 100.87 49.33
C PRO A 209 -42.88 101.08 48.35
N SER A 210 -44.11 101.10 48.88
CA SER A 210 -45.32 101.37 48.11
C SER A 210 -45.35 102.79 47.53
N ASP A 211 -45.87 102.89 46.30
CA ASP A 211 -46.26 104.11 45.57
C ASP A 211 -45.17 104.95 44.88
N ASP A 212 -44.79 104.53 43.67
CA ASP A 212 -44.65 105.44 42.52
C ASP A 212 -45.28 104.77 41.27
N PRO A 213 -46.39 105.30 40.69
CA PRO A 213 -47.07 104.70 39.54
C PRO A 213 -46.37 104.94 38.18
N SER A 214 -45.04 105.18 38.18
CA SER A 214 -44.27 105.67 37.02
C SER A 214 -43.04 104.82 36.66
N ALA A 215 -43.11 103.48 36.77
CA ALA A 215 -42.06 102.58 36.28
C ALA A 215 -42.62 101.58 35.25
N PRO A 216 -41.95 101.36 34.10
CA PRO A 216 -42.51 100.53 33.02
C PRO A 216 -42.46 99.04 33.35
N GLU A 217 -43.58 98.35 33.09
CA GLU A 217 -43.71 96.89 33.20
C GLU A 217 -42.77 96.17 32.21
N GLN A 218 -41.56 95.85 32.65
CA GLN A 218 -40.74 94.84 31.98
C GLN A 218 -41.07 93.46 32.56
N PHE A 219 -42.12 92.87 32.00
CA PHE A 219 -42.46 91.45 32.18
C PHE A 219 -41.22 90.58 31.98
N ILE A 220 -40.67 90.03 33.08
CA ILE A 220 -39.84 88.84 32.99
C ILE A 220 -40.78 87.70 32.61
N SER A 221 -40.85 87.41 31.31
CA SER A 221 -41.73 86.37 30.79
C SER A 221 -41.34 85.02 31.39
N ARG A 222 -42.21 84.50 32.28
CA ARG A 222 -42.12 83.14 32.85
C ARG A 222 -42.00 82.05 31.78
N GLN A 223 -42.39 82.34 30.55
CA GLN A 223 -42.38 81.43 29.40
C GLN A 223 -40.98 81.05 28.92
N SER A 224 -39.93 81.78 29.32
CA SER A 224 -38.55 81.52 28.86
C SER A 224 -37.78 80.46 29.67
N ALA A 225 -38.27 80.05 30.84
CA ALA A 225 -37.60 79.07 31.70
C ALA A 225 -37.97 77.61 31.39
N GLU A 226 -39.13 77.37 30.79
CA GLU A 226 -39.66 76.03 30.51
C GLU A 226 -39.19 75.47 29.15
N SER A 227 -38.72 76.35 28.25
CA SER A 227 -38.17 75.98 26.93
C SER A 227 -36.71 75.51 26.96
N ALA A 228 -35.96 75.79 28.02
CA ALA A 228 -34.51 75.57 28.07
C ALA A 228 -34.11 74.15 28.55
N ILE A 229 -35.07 73.27 28.81
CA ILE A 229 -34.86 71.94 29.39
C ILE A 229 -34.92 70.81 28.33
N TYR A 230 -35.38 71.10 27.12
CA TYR A 230 -35.65 70.10 26.07
C TYR A 230 -34.70 70.14 24.85
N ASP A 231 -33.54 70.79 24.98
CA ASP A 231 -32.56 70.98 23.87
C ASP A 231 -31.16 70.40 24.21
N ALA A 232 -31.10 69.40 25.10
CA ALA A 232 -29.85 68.83 25.63
C ALA A 232 -29.69 67.30 25.47
N ASP A 233 -30.49 66.67 24.60
CA ASP A 233 -30.52 65.20 24.40
C ASP A 233 -29.66 64.68 23.22
N ASP A 234 -28.94 65.54 22.49
CA ASP A 234 -28.21 65.16 21.26
C ASP A 234 -26.70 65.50 21.27
N ASP A 235 -26.08 65.75 22.43
CA ASP A 235 -24.63 66.02 22.51
C ASP A 235 -23.95 65.42 23.76
N ILE A 236 -24.17 64.12 24.01
CA ILE A 236 -23.31 63.33 24.92
C ILE A 236 -22.00 63.02 24.19
N THR A 237 -21.07 63.98 24.21
CA THR A 237 -19.66 63.67 24.00
C THR A 237 -19.14 62.90 25.23
N PRO A 238 -18.45 61.75 25.06
CA PRO A 238 -17.93 61.01 26.20
C PRO A 238 -16.81 61.80 26.87
N VAL A 239 -17.02 62.15 28.15
CA VAL A 239 -15.97 62.75 28.99
C VAL A 239 -14.85 61.73 29.20
N ASN A 240 -13.78 61.87 28.43
CA ASN A 240 -12.51 61.17 28.65
C ASN A 240 -11.90 61.63 29.98
N GLY A 241 -12.24 60.94 31.07
CA GLY A 241 -11.81 61.28 32.43
C GLY A 241 -11.73 60.11 33.41
N ILE A 242 -11.96 58.87 32.97
CA ILE A 242 -11.76 57.66 33.79
C ILE A 242 -10.97 56.65 32.95
N GLU A 243 -9.69 56.48 33.28
CA GLU A 243 -8.90 55.35 32.76
C GLU A 243 -9.42 54.05 33.36
N LEU A 244 -10.29 53.37 32.62
CA LEU A 244 -10.51 51.95 32.80
C LEU A 244 -9.21 51.22 32.40
N PRO A 245 -8.67 50.31 33.24
CA PRO A 245 -7.42 49.63 32.92
C PRO A 245 -7.59 48.83 31.62
N ALA A 246 -6.71 49.09 30.66
CA ALA A 246 -6.78 48.50 29.33
C ALA A 246 -6.85 46.97 29.40
N VAL A 247 -7.98 46.40 28.98
CA VAL A 247 -8.04 44.99 28.63
C VAL A 247 -7.13 44.79 27.43
N ALA A 248 -5.95 44.23 27.70
CA ALA A 248 -5.01 43.85 26.65
C ALA A 248 -5.70 42.82 25.74
N SER A 249 -6.04 43.26 24.52
CA SER A 249 -6.48 42.38 23.44
C SER A 249 -5.29 41.53 22.99
N GLY A 250 -4.97 40.50 23.77
CA GLY A 250 -4.09 39.41 23.36
C GLY A 250 -4.65 38.81 22.07
N GLY A 251 -3.79 38.69 21.05
CA GLY A 251 -4.22 38.42 19.69
C GLY A 251 -5.10 37.17 19.57
N THR A 252 -6.26 37.32 18.95
CA THR A 252 -7.08 36.20 18.49
C THR A 252 -6.35 35.46 17.38
N VAL A 253 -5.53 34.48 17.74
CA VAL A 253 -5.29 33.32 16.86
C VAL A 253 -6.64 32.60 16.77
N ALA A 254 -7.24 32.59 15.59
CA ALA A 254 -8.46 31.82 15.37
C ALA A 254 -8.14 30.33 15.54
N PRO A 255 -8.83 29.59 16.43
CA PRO A 255 -8.77 28.14 16.39
C PRO A 255 -9.46 27.68 15.12
N GLU A 256 -8.75 26.91 14.30
CA GLU A 256 -9.29 26.25 13.12
C GLU A 256 -10.41 25.28 13.59
N TYR A 257 -11.64 25.59 13.21
CA TYR A 257 -12.81 24.86 13.68
C TYR A 257 -12.88 23.52 12.95
N ALA A 258 -12.32 22.47 13.57
CA ALA A 258 -12.51 21.10 13.11
C ALA A 258 -14.02 20.80 13.11
N ALA A 259 -14.59 20.60 11.92
CA ALA A 259 -16.00 20.28 11.78
C ALA A 259 -16.32 18.95 12.49
N PRO A 260 -17.42 18.85 13.24
CA PRO A 260 -17.84 17.57 13.80
C PRO A 260 -18.20 16.63 12.65
N VAL A 261 -17.62 15.43 12.67
CA VAL A 261 -18.02 14.34 11.79
C VAL A 261 -19.43 13.93 12.21
N HIS A 262 -20.40 14.11 11.30
CA HIS A 262 -21.75 13.59 11.53
C HIS A 262 -21.74 12.06 11.38
N ASP A 263 -22.16 11.39 12.45
CA ASP A 263 -22.52 9.98 12.50
C ASP A 263 -23.93 9.84 11.92
N ASP A 264 -24.03 9.42 10.65
CA ASP A 264 -25.29 9.06 10.00
C ASP A 264 -25.51 7.54 10.11
N SER A 265 -25.97 7.14 11.29
CA SER A 265 -26.55 5.81 11.52
C SER A 265 -27.90 5.65 10.81
N GLU A 266 -28.21 4.43 10.35
CA GLU A 266 -29.27 4.16 9.38
C GLU A 266 -30.74 4.19 9.88
N HIS A 267 -31.67 4.25 8.91
CA HIS A 267 -33.06 3.74 8.92
C HIS A 267 -34.18 4.59 9.61
N PRO A 268 -35.47 4.37 9.30
CA PRO A 268 -36.08 4.39 7.95
C PRO A 268 -37.44 5.15 7.91
N GLY A 269 -37.99 5.52 6.74
CA GLY A 269 -39.36 6.08 6.70
C GLY A 269 -39.92 6.46 5.33
N ALA A 270 -41.09 5.90 4.99
CA ALA A 270 -41.80 6.16 3.73
C ALA A 270 -42.65 7.46 3.75
N GLY A 271 -42.85 8.07 2.59
CA GLY A 271 -43.79 9.19 2.38
C GLY A 271 -44.09 9.42 0.90
N ALA A 272 -45.37 9.40 0.51
CA ALA A 272 -45.81 9.50 -0.89
C ALA A 272 -45.80 10.96 -1.44
N GLY A 273 -45.80 11.10 -2.78
CA GLY A 273 -45.82 12.39 -3.52
C GLY A 273 -47.19 13.10 -3.53
N PRO A 274 -47.67 13.72 -4.65
CA PRO A 274 -47.24 13.64 -6.06
C PRO A 274 -47.24 15.02 -6.80
N VAL A 275 -47.48 15.02 -8.14
CA VAL A 275 -47.61 16.15 -9.13
C VAL A 275 -46.36 17.03 -9.34
N GLY A 276 -46.02 17.61 -10.50
CA GLY A 276 -46.54 17.62 -11.89
C GLY A 276 -45.85 18.77 -12.70
N ALA A 277 -45.85 18.86 -14.03
CA ALA A 277 -46.32 17.95 -15.09
C ALA A 277 -45.79 18.34 -16.50
N THR A 278 -45.54 17.34 -17.36
CA THR A 278 -45.81 17.31 -18.83
C THR A 278 -45.29 18.41 -19.80
N VAL A 279 -44.47 18.00 -20.78
CA VAL A 279 -44.78 18.14 -22.23
C VAL A 279 -44.24 16.91 -22.98
N SER A 280 -45.07 16.33 -23.85
CA SER A 280 -44.67 15.31 -24.83
C SER A 280 -45.28 15.68 -26.18
N THR A 281 -44.53 15.49 -27.27
CA THR A 281 -45.06 15.54 -28.64
C THR A 281 -44.45 14.40 -29.44
N ALA A 282 -45.27 13.39 -29.73
CA ALA A 282 -44.96 12.32 -30.66
C ALA A 282 -45.60 12.62 -32.03
N THR A 283 -45.07 11.98 -33.08
CA THR A 283 -45.77 11.79 -34.35
C THR A 283 -45.59 10.32 -34.77
N PRO A 284 -46.63 9.61 -35.21
CA PRO A 284 -46.58 8.16 -35.41
C PRO A 284 -46.41 7.74 -36.89
N THR A 285 -45.91 6.52 -37.11
CA THR A 285 -46.40 5.66 -38.21
C THR A 285 -46.23 4.18 -37.84
N ASP A 286 -47.30 3.39 -37.94
CA ASP A 286 -47.23 1.92 -37.85
C ASP A 286 -46.58 1.32 -39.12
N GLY A 287 -45.85 0.22 -38.93
CA GLY A 287 -45.17 -0.51 -40.00
C GLY A 287 -44.94 -1.97 -39.61
N ASP A 288 -45.95 -2.80 -39.88
CA ASP A 288 -46.03 -4.23 -39.57
C ASP A 288 -44.70 -4.98 -39.85
N THR A 289 -44.10 -5.55 -38.81
CA THR A 289 -42.85 -6.32 -38.87
C THR A 289 -43.00 -7.56 -37.98
N PRO A 290 -42.67 -8.78 -38.44
CA PRO A 290 -42.87 -10.00 -37.67
C PRO A 290 -42.07 -9.98 -36.35
N PRO A 291 -42.53 -10.68 -35.30
CA PRO A 291 -41.79 -10.75 -34.05
C PRO A 291 -40.46 -11.46 -34.26
N THR A 292 -39.37 -10.67 -34.26
CA THR A 292 -38.01 -11.20 -34.15
C THR A 292 -37.95 -12.07 -32.89
N PRO A 293 -37.49 -13.34 -32.96
CA PRO A 293 -37.37 -14.16 -31.78
C PRO A 293 -36.45 -13.48 -30.77
N SER A 294 -36.81 -13.49 -29.50
CA SER A 294 -35.98 -12.97 -28.43
C SER A 294 -34.70 -13.80 -28.31
N THR A 295 -33.66 -13.39 -29.03
CA THR A 295 -32.31 -13.93 -28.86
C THR A 295 -31.95 -13.80 -27.39
N GLY A 296 -31.68 -14.93 -26.73
CA GLY A 296 -31.27 -14.92 -25.32
C GLY A 296 -30.08 -13.99 -25.16
N VAL A 297 -30.22 -12.98 -24.30
CA VAL A 297 -29.16 -11.98 -24.07
C VAL A 297 -28.00 -12.71 -23.39
N VAL A 298 -26.98 -13.05 -24.18
CA VAL A 298 -25.69 -13.51 -23.63
C VAL A 298 -25.16 -12.36 -22.77
N PRO A 299 -24.85 -12.59 -21.47
CA PRO A 299 -24.38 -11.52 -20.59
C PRO A 299 -23.10 -10.89 -21.16
N ASP A 300 -23.07 -9.57 -21.27
CA ASP A 300 -21.86 -8.83 -21.64
C ASP A 300 -20.83 -8.97 -20.50
N ARG A 301 -19.83 -9.83 -20.72
CA ARG A 301 -18.74 -10.08 -19.77
C ARG A 301 -17.91 -8.82 -19.49
N PHE A 302 -17.80 -7.89 -20.43
CA PHE A 302 -17.12 -6.61 -20.21
C PHE A 302 -17.96 -5.66 -19.36
N ALA A 303 -19.28 -5.65 -19.50
CA ALA A 303 -20.17 -4.95 -18.55
C ALA A 303 -20.08 -5.57 -17.15
N ALA A 304 -20.14 -6.90 -17.04
CA ALA A 304 -20.03 -7.59 -15.75
C ALA A 304 -18.71 -7.26 -15.03
N ARG A 305 -17.56 -7.35 -15.72
CA ARG A 305 -16.26 -6.95 -15.18
C ARG A 305 -16.27 -5.48 -14.73
N ARG A 306 -16.75 -4.54 -15.56
CA ARG A 306 -16.83 -3.11 -15.19
C ARG A 306 -17.69 -2.89 -13.95
N THR A 307 -18.82 -3.58 -13.82
CA THR A 307 -19.71 -3.48 -12.65
C THR A 307 -19.02 -3.93 -11.36
N VAL A 308 -18.23 -5.02 -11.41
CA VAL A 308 -17.50 -5.51 -10.23
C VAL A 308 -16.28 -4.64 -9.91
N LEU A 309 -15.54 -4.17 -10.90
CA LEU A 309 -14.34 -3.37 -10.67
C LEU A 309 -14.63 -1.91 -10.26
N ALA A 310 -15.75 -1.31 -10.67
CA ALA A 310 -16.07 0.09 -10.38
C ALA A 310 -15.93 0.49 -8.88
N PRO A 311 -16.53 -0.22 -7.91
CA PRO A 311 -16.36 0.13 -6.49
C PRO A 311 -14.92 -0.08 -5.98
N LEU A 312 -14.23 -1.11 -6.47
CA LEU A 312 -12.83 -1.39 -6.11
C LEU A 312 -11.90 -0.27 -6.63
N ILE A 313 -12.09 0.18 -7.87
CA ILE A 313 -11.36 1.31 -8.45
C ILE A 313 -11.61 2.58 -7.62
N GLU A 314 -12.86 2.88 -7.27
CA GLU A 314 -13.18 4.07 -6.46
C GLU A 314 -12.52 4.03 -5.07
N SER A 315 -12.50 2.86 -4.42
CA SER A 315 -11.82 2.64 -3.14
C SER A 315 -10.30 2.85 -3.28
N LEU A 316 -9.67 2.13 -4.22
CA LEU A 316 -8.23 2.18 -4.44
C LEU A 316 -7.73 3.58 -4.82
N VAL A 317 -8.49 4.31 -5.65
CA VAL A 317 -8.20 5.71 -5.99
C VAL A 317 -8.23 6.61 -4.75
N LYS A 318 -9.17 6.40 -3.82
CA LYS A 318 -9.23 7.14 -2.54
C LYS A 318 -8.03 6.80 -1.65
N GLN A 319 -7.61 5.53 -1.60
CA GLN A 319 -6.43 5.11 -0.83
C GLN A 319 -5.15 5.73 -1.39
N PHE A 320 -4.86 5.60 -2.68
CA PHE A 320 -3.69 6.23 -3.30
C PHE A 320 -3.67 7.75 -3.10
N LYS A 321 -4.84 8.41 -3.23
CA LYS A 321 -4.98 9.86 -2.99
C LYS A 321 -4.79 10.27 -1.52
N ARG A 322 -4.83 9.34 -0.56
CA ARG A 322 -4.41 9.54 0.84
C ARG A 322 -2.91 9.33 0.99
N VAL A 323 -2.39 8.16 0.61
CA VAL A 323 -0.96 7.80 0.69
C VAL A 323 -0.07 8.88 0.07
N VAL A 324 -0.40 9.35 -1.14
CA VAL A 324 0.37 10.41 -1.84
C VAL A 324 0.31 11.78 -1.16
N VAL A 325 -0.74 12.06 -0.37
CA VAL A 325 -0.90 13.32 0.39
C VAL A 325 -0.09 13.24 1.68
N ASP A 326 -0.16 12.11 2.37
CA ASP A 326 0.60 11.88 3.60
C ASP A 326 2.10 11.88 3.30
N GLU A 327 2.52 11.19 2.23
CA GLU A 327 3.89 11.20 1.74
C GLU A 327 4.35 12.59 1.25
N GLN A 328 3.48 13.36 0.57
CA GLN A 328 3.77 14.76 0.26
C GLN A 328 4.00 15.59 1.54
N ASN A 329 3.19 15.37 2.59
CA ASN A 329 3.31 16.09 3.85
C ASN A 329 4.59 15.72 4.59
N ASP A 330 4.99 14.45 4.58
CA ASP A 330 6.27 13.96 5.11
C ASP A 330 7.44 14.61 4.37
N VAL A 331 7.48 14.53 3.04
CA VAL A 331 8.55 15.12 2.21
C VAL A 331 8.64 16.63 2.41
N LEU A 332 7.53 17.36 2.43
CA LEU A 332 7.52 18.80 2.72
C LEU A 332 7.91 19.12 4.16
N THR A 333 7.80 18.17 5.08
CA THR A 333 8.27 18.32 6.47
C THR A 333 9.76 18.03 6.58
N ALA A 334 10.29 17.04 5.85
CA ALA A 334 11.72 16.80 5.70
C ALA A 334 12.43 18.02 5.09
N ILE A 335 11.93 18.57 3.97
CA ILE A 335 12.49 19.79 3.33
C ILE A 335 12.48 21.00 4.28
N ARG A 336 11.52 21.08 5.22
CA ARG A 336 11.47 22.16 6.22
C ARG A 336 12.47 21.98 7.36
N ARG A 337 12.88 20.74 7.67
CA ARG A 337 13.82 20.39 8.75
C ARG A 337 15.27 20.36 8.29
N THR A 338 15.53 19.92 7.06
CA THR A 338 16.89 19.80 6.49
C THR A 338 17.35 21.12 5.88
N GLU A 339 18.55 21.59 6.22
CA GLU A 339 19.05 22.88 5.73
C GLU A 339 19.28 22.89 4.20
N ARG A 340 19.82 21.80 3.66
CA ARG A 340 19.98 21.57 2.22
C ARG A 340 19.81 20.09 1.95
N VAL A 341 18.87 19.75 1.07
CA VAL A 341 18.66 18.37 0.61
C VAL A 341 19.69 18.05 -0.47
N SER A 342 20.39 16.93 -0.34
CA SER A 342 21.43 16.49 -1.29
C SER A 342 21.04 15.25 -2.10
N GLY A 343 20.11 14.41 -1.63
CA GLY A 343 19.60 13.25 -2.36
C GLY A 343 18.21 12.79 -1.90
N ILE A 344 17.60 11.88 -2.68
CA ILE A 344 16.24 11.39 -2.44
C ILE A 344 16.07 10.62 -1.11
N ALA A 345 17.13 9.96 -0.64
CA ALA A 345 17.14 9.21 0.61
C ALA A 345 16.97 10.07 1.88
N GLU A 346 17.08 11.40 1.75
CA GLU A 346 16.75 12.33 2.85
C GLU A 346 15.25 12.69 2.90
N LEU A 347 14.49 12.34 1.86
CA LEU A 347 13.08 12.69 1.69
C LEU A 347 12.15 11.49 1.73
N LEU A 348 12.58 10.35 1.18
CA LEU A 348 11.81 9.13 1.07
C LEU A 348 12.57 7.95 1.70
N PRO A 349 11.85 6.91 2.16
CA PRO A 349 12.48 5.65 2.57
C PRO A 349 13.17 4.98 1.36
N ASP A 350 13.88 3.87 1.62
CA ASP A 350 14.43 3.00 0.58
C ASP A 350 13.37 2.54 -0.44
N GLU A 351 13.83 2.01 -1.58
CA GLU A 351 12.96 1.66 -2.70
C GLU A 351 11.94 0.57 -2.33
N ASP A 352 12.39 -0.51 -1.69
CA ASP A 352 11.54 -1.62 -1.26
C ASP A 352 10.46 -1.14 -0.28
N SER A 353 10.82 -0.34 0.71
CA SER A 353 9.87 0.27 1.66
C SER A 353 8.90 1.24 0.98
N HIS A 354 9.33 1.96 -0.05
CA HIS A 354 8.47 2.86 -0.82
C HIS A 354 7.47 2.06 -1.69
N VAL A 355 7.89 0.95 -2.31
CA VAL A 355 7.00 0.01 -3.02
C VAL A 355 6.03 -0.66 -2.06
N ALA A 356 6.50 -1.15 -0.91
CA ALA A 356 5.67 -1.80 0.10
C ALA A 356 4.53 -0.88 0.62
N ARG A 357 4.77 0.43 0.73
CA ARG A 357 3.75 1.42 1.12
C ARG A 357 2.58 1.49 0.13
N TYR A 358 2.84 1.50 -1.17
CA TYR A 358 1.78 1.55 -2.19
C TYR A 358 1.15 0.17 -2.46
N CYS A 359 1.92 -0.92 -2.32
CA CYS A 359 1.35 -2.26 -2.41
C CYS A 359 0.41 -2.55 -1.24
N SER A 360 0.83 -2.30 0.01
CA SER A 360 0.07 -2.67 1.21
C SER A 360 -1.34 -2.08 1.29
N CYS A 361 -1.59 -0.87 0.77
CA CYS A 361 -2.95 -0.36 0.66
C CYS A 361 -3.76 -1.12 -0.41
N SER A 362 -3.18 -1.34 -1.59
CA SER A 362 -3.85 -1.94 -2.74
C SER A 362 -4.15 -3.44 -2.67
N LEU A 363 -3.52 -4.18 -1.75
CA LEU A 363 -3.61 -5.64 -1.68
C LEU A 363 -5.05 -6.16 -1.54
N ALA A 364 -5.91 -5.46 -0.80
CA ALA A 364 -7.30 -5.86 -0.60
C ALA A 364 -8.11 -5.78 -1.91
N GLU A 365 -8.17 -4.60 -2.52
CA GLU A 365 -8.86 -4.41 -3.80
C GLU A 365 -8.27 -5.28 -4.93
N ALA A 366 -6.95 -5.50 -4.94
CA ALA A 366 -6.29 -6.39 -5.90
C ALA A 366 -6.68 -7.86 -5.69
N ALA A 367 -6.78 -8.32 -4.44
CA ALA A 367 -7.24 -9.67 -4.11
C ALA A 367 -8.72 -9.88 -4.47
N ASP A 368 -9.59 -8.92 -4.13
CA ASP A 368 -11.01 -8.96 -4.50
C ASP A 368 -11.19 -8.98 -6.04
N SER A 369 -10.38 -8.19 -6.75
CA SER A 369 -10.37 -8.17 -8.22
C SER A 369 -9.87 -9.49 -8.82
N PHE A 370 -8.83 -10.10 -8.24
CA PHE A 370 -8.34 -11.42 -8.61
C PHE A 370 -9.41 -12.51 -8.39
N VAL A 371 -10.10 -12.50 -7.24
CA VAL A 371 -11.20 -13.42 -6.95
C VAL A 371 -12.38 -13.21 -7.92
N ALA A 372 -12.70 -11.96 -8.27
CA ALA A 372 -13.71 -11.65 -9.29
C ALA A 372 -13.30 -12.14 -10.70
N GLY A 373 -12.00 -12.06 -11.02
CA GLY A 373 -11.42 -12.62 -12.24
C GLY A 373 -11.59 -14.13 -12.31
N ALA A 374 -11.20 -14.83 -11.25
CA ALA A 374 -11.37 -16.28 -11.09
C ALA A 374 -12.83 -16.71 -11.22
N ALA A 375 -13.74 -16.02 -10.52
CA ALA A 375 -15.18 -16.29 -10.57
C ALA A 375 -15.82 -16.03 -11.95
N SER A 376 -15.13 -15.35 -12.87
CA SER A 376 -15.61 -15.11 -14.25
C SER A 376 -15.40 -16.30 -15.19
N MET A 377 -14.64 -17.33 -14.76
CA MET A 377 -14.40 -18.54 -15.55
C MET A 377 -15.31 -19.70 -15.13
N ASP A 378 -16.20 -20.09 -16.04
CA ASP A 378 -17.09 -21.23 -15.86
C ASP A 378 -16.29 -22.52 -15.63
N GLY A 379 -16.58 -23.21 -14.52
CA GLY A 379 -15.93 -24.48 -14.17
C GLY A 379 -14.42 -24.37 -13.93
N GLY A 380 -13.93 -23.21 -13.47
CA GLY A 380 -12.56 -23.04 -12.98
C GLY A 380 -12.31 -23.75 -11.65
N ALA A 381 -11.04 -23.97 -11.32
CA ALA A 381 -10.62 -24.41 -9.98
C ALA A 381 -10.91 -23.32 -8.92
N ALA A 382 -10.78 -23.67 -7.64
CA ALA A 382 -10.75 -22.66 -6.59
C ALA A 382 -9.51 -21.75 -6.78
N PRO A 383 -9.65 -20.41 -6.65
CA PRO A 383 -8.51 -19.50 -6.76
C PRO A 383 -7.47 -19.76 -5.66
N ASP A 384 -6.21 -19.49 -5.96
CA ASP A 384 -5.12 -19.60 -4.99
C ASP A 384 -5.34 -18.62 -3.81
N PRO A 385 -5.35 -19.10 -2.54
CA PRO A 385 -5.44 -18.23 -1.37
C PRO A 385 -4.28 -17.23 -1.21
N HIS A 386 -3.16 -17.37 -1.94
CA HIS A 386 -2.05 -16.41 -1.91
C HIS A 386 -2.31 -15.15 -2.76
N GLY A 387 -3.47 -15.06 -3.43
CA GLY A 387 -3.91 -13.87 -4.16
C GLY A 387 -3.06 -13.57 -5.41
N PRO A 388 -3.06 -12.32 -5.92
CA PRO A 388 -2.35 -11.96 -7.15
C PRO A 388 -0.81 -11.89 -7.03
N GLY A 389 -0.24 -12.21 -5.86
CA GLY A 389 1.18 -12.46 -5.66
C GLY A 389 2.13 -11.29 -5.99
N THR A 390 3.37 -11.62 -6.38
CA THR A 390 4.43 -10.65 -6.70
C THR A 390 4.17 -9.87 -7.99
N ALA A 391 3.38 -10.39 -8.93
CA ALA A 391 3.11 -9.72 -10.21
C ALA A 391 2.47 -8.33 -10.03
N VAL A 392 1.70 -8.13 -8.96
CA VAL A 392 1.15 -6.82 -8.57
C VAL A 392 2.25 -5.90 -8.01
N LEU A 393 3.15 -6.43 -7.18
CA LEU A 393 4.31 -5.69 -6.63
C LEU A 393 5.25 -5.20 -7.74
N ASP A 394 5.64 -6.09 -8.65
CA ASP A 394 6.57 -5.80 -9.74
C ASP A 394 6.03 -4.66 -10.62
N ARG A 395 4.74 -4.75 -10.99
CA ARG A 395 4.04 -3.72 -11.76
C ARG A 395 3.96 -2.37 -11.03
N PHE A 396 3.74 -2.35 -9.71
CA PHE A 396 3.73 -1.11 -8.93
C PHE A 396 5.10 -0.43 -8.87
N ALA A 397 6.16 -1.21 -8.74
CA ALA A 397 7.52 -0.69 -8.77
C ALA A 397 7.78 0.03 -10.10
N GLU A 398 7.48 -0.62 -11.23
CA GLU A 398 7.75 -0.11 -12.57
C GLU A 398 6.83 1.06 -13.01
N GLU A 399 5.51 0.98 -12.80
CA GLU A 399 4.57 1.96 -13.38
C GLU A 399 4.32 3.21 -12.52
N LEU A 400 4.55 3.12 -11.20
CA LEU A 400 4.29 4.19 -10.23
C LEU A 400 5.54 4.64 -9.49
N VAL A 401 6.21 3.73 -8.78
CA VAL A 401 7.18 4.11 -7.74
C VAL A 401 8.52 4.54 -8.33
N LEU A 402 9.09 3.78 -9.27
CA LEU A 402 10.35 4.14 -9.94
C LEU A 402 10.24 5.47 -10.72
N PRO A 403 9.23 5.69 -11.61
CA PRO A 403 9.11 6.96 -12.32
C PRO A 403 8.87 8.15 -11.39
N MET A 404 8.25 7.92 -10.23
CA MET A 404 8.07 8.95 -9.20
C MET A 404 9.39 9.29 -8.49
N ARG A 405 10.21 8.28 -8.15
CA ARG A 405 11.56 8.48 -7.59
C ARG A 405 12.46 9.25 -8.55
N GLU A 406 12.57 8.81 -9.81
CA GLU A 406 13.33 9.51 -10.87
C GLU A 406 12.85 10.96 -11.10
N ARG A 407 11.54 11.21 -10.95
CA ARG A 407 10.96 12.55 -11.10
C ARG A 407 11.36 13.45 -9.93
N LEU A 408 11.41 12.92 -8.72
CA LEU A 408 11.81 13.65 -7.52
C LEU A 408 13.32 13.89 -7.48
N GLU A 409 14.16 12.95 -7.91
CA GLU A 409 15.61 13.13 -8.07
C GLU A 409 15.93 14.30 -9.00
N ARG A 410 15.36 14.31 -10.22
CA ARG A 410 15.51 15.43 -11.16
C ARG A 410 15.04 16.77 -10.59
N VAL A 411 14.02 16.75 -9.73
CA VAL A 411 13.52 17.94 -9.03
C VAL A 411 14.52 18.43 -7.97
N ILE A 412 15.11 17.52 -7.18
CA ILE A 412 16.17 17.83 -6.20
C ILE A 412 17.37 18.47 -6.91
N GLU A 413 17.86 17.84 -7.99
CA GLU A 413 18.96 18.37 -8.81
C GLU A 413 18.64 19.77 -9.36
N SER A 414 17.47 19.94 -9.97
CA SER A 414 17.06 21.22 -10.57
C SER A 414 16.96 22.38 -9.56
N SER A 415 16.70 22.09 -8.29
CA SER A 415 16.59 23.10 -7.24
C SER A 415 17.94 23.70 -6.82
N GLN A 416 19.05 23.06 -7.17
CA GLN A 416 20.42 23.45 -6.80
C GLN A 416 20.65 23.66 -5.29
N GLY A 417 19.76 23.12 -4.43
CA GLY A 417 19.76 23.31 -2.98
C GLY A 417 18.87 24.45 -2.46
N ASN A 418 18.14 25.17 -3.33
CA ASN A 418 17.15 26.16 -2.91
C ASN A 418 15.88 25.49 -2.38
N ARG A 419 15.69 25.49 -1.05
CA ARG A 419 14.53 24.87 -0.38
C ARG A 419 13.17 25.40 -0.84
N PHE A 420 13.08 26.67 -1.25
CA PHE A 420 11.80 27.27 -1.68
C PHE A 420 11.39 26.77 -3.06
N GLU A 421 12.34 26.71 -4.01
CA GLU A 421 12.13 26.13 -5.34
C GLU A 421 11.87 24.64 -5.25
N LEU A 422 12.66 23.89 -4.46
CA LEU A 422 12.44 22.48 -4.19
C LEU A 422 11.01 22.21 -3.68
N SER A 423 10.56 23.01 -2.70
CA SER A 423 9.21 22.92 -2.13
C SER A 423 8.09 23.22 -3.14
N ALA A 424 8.36 24.03 -4.18
CA ALA A 424 7.41 24.33 -5.24
C ALA A 424 7.37 23.21 -6.29
N PHE A 425 8.55 22.74 -6.73
CA PHE A 425 8.69 21.66 -7.70
C PHE A 425 8.17 20.32 -7.17
N VAL A 426 8.42 19.98 -5.90
CA VAL A 426 7.85 18.79 -5.24
C VAL A 426 6.33 18.86 -5.24
N ARG A 427 5.72 19.99 -4.86
CA ARG A 427 4.25 20.14 -4.93
C ARG A 427 3.71 19.95 -6.34
N SER A 428 4.44 20.41 -7.36
CA SER A 428 4.07 20.18 -8.77
C SER A 428 4.13 18.70 -9.15
N ALA A 429 5.21 18.00 -8.83
CA ALA A 429 5.40 16.57 -9.13
C ALA A 429 4.36 15.67 -8.44
N TYR A 430 4.07 15.91 -7.17
CA TYR A 430 3.01 15.18 -6.45
C TYR A 430 1.60 15.53 -6.96
N ARG A 431 1.37 16.78 -7.42
CA ARG A 431 0.09 17.16 -8.08
C ARG A 431 -0.08 16.45 -9.42
N GLU A 432 1.00 16.31 -10.20
CA GLU A 432 1.08 15.54 -11.45
C GLU A 432 0.67 14.08 -11.21
N TRP A 433 1.30 13.41 -10.24
CA TRP A 433 0.95 12.04 -9.84
C TRP A 433 -0.48 11.90 -9.33
N LYS A 434 -0.98 12.86 -8.57
CA LYS A 434 -2.36 12.85 -8.05
C LYS A 434 -3.43 12.81 -9.16
N GLN A 435 -3.12 13.23 -10.39
CA GLN A 435 -4.02 13.10 -11.55
C GLN A 435 -3.93 11.74 -12.27
N ARG A 436 -2.89 10.93 -12.01
CA ARG A 436 -2.66 9.64 -12.69
C ARG A 436 -3.28 8.44 -11.98
N PHE A 437 -3.59 8.54 -10.69
CA PHE A 437 -4.12 7.41 -9.90
C PHE A 437 -5.43 6.83 -10.42
N ASP A 438 -6.32 7.65 -11.00
CA ASP A 438 -7.59 7.19 -11.56
C ASP A 438 -7.38 6.18 -12.69
N GLY A 439 -6.34 6.36 -13.53
CA GLY A 439 -5.95 5.39 -14.56
C GLY A 439 -5.17 4.21 -13.98
N LEU A 440 -4.15 4.46 -13.14
CA LEU A 440 -3.30 3.41 -12.57
C LEU A 440 -4.10 2.40 -11.73
N ALA A 441 -5.11 2.84 -10.98
CA ALA A 441 -5.98 1.96 -10.22
C ALA A 441 -6.83 1.06 -11.13
N GLU A 442 -7.35 1.58 -12.25
CA GLU A 442 -8.07 0.78 -13.24
C GLU A 442 -7.13 -0.27 -13.88
N GLU A 443 -5.96 0.15 -14.33
CA GLU A 443 -4.96 -0.69 -15.00
C GLU A 443 -4.49 -1.86 -14.11
N LEU A 444 -4.21 -1.57 -12.84
CA LEU A 444 -3.82 -2.58 -11.87
C LEU A 444 -4.93 -3.59 -11.58
N LEU A 445 -6.15 -3.10 -11.31
CA LEU A 445 -7.26 -3.98 -10.97
C LEU A 445 -7.69 -4.84 -12.17
N LEU A 446 -7.58 -4.32 -13.40
CA LEU A 446 -7.74 -5.12 -14.61
C LEU A 446 -6.65 -6.19 -14.77
N HIS A 447 -5.42 -5.89 -14.37
CA HIS A 447 -4.32 -6.86 -14.39
C HIS A 447 -4.54 -7.98 -13.37
N ALA A 448 -4.90 -7.65 -12.13
CA ALA A 448 -5.25 -8.62 -11.09
C ALA A 448 -6.46 -9.49 -11.50
N TYR A 449 -7.49 -8.90 -12.10
CA TYR A 449 -8.64 -9.62 -12.67
C TYR A 449 -8.21 -10.60 -13.78
N GLY A 450 -7.35 -10.18 -14.70
CA GLY A 450 -6.83 -11.03 -15.77
C GLY A 450 -6.01 -12.21 -15.24
N LEU A 451 -5.18 -11.97 -14.21
CA LEU A 451 -4.38 -12.99 -13.55
C LEU A 451 -5.25 -14.02 -12.81
N GLY A 452 -6.29 -13.57 -12.11
CA GLY A 452 -7.26 -14.44 -11.44
C GLY A 452 -8.09 -15.26 -12.42
N ALA A 453 -8.49 -14.65 -13.55
CA ALA A 453 -9.18 -15.34 -14.63
C ALA A 453 -8.29 -16.42 -15.29
N HIS A 454 -6.97 -16.22 -15.35
CA HIS A 454 -6.02 -17.19 -15.87
C HIS A 454 -5.70 -18.32 -14.87
N SER A 455 -5.54 -17.98 -13.57
CA SER A 455 -5.04 -18.91 -12.54
C SER A 455 -5.94 -20.13 -12.29
N VAL A 456 -7.24 -20.01 -12.53
CA VAL A 456 -8.22 -21.09 -12.32
C VAL A 456 -8.41 -22.02 -13.52
N LEU A 457 -7.72 -21.80 -14.64
CA LEU A 457 -7.85 -22.60 -15.85
C LEU A 457 -7.01 -23.89 -15.78
N PRO A 458 -7.61 -25.08 -15.94
CA PRO A 458 -6.85 -26.32 -16.06
C PRO A 458 -5.89 -26.31 -17.26
N VAL A 459 -4.71 -26.90 -17.08
CA VAL A 459 -3.78 -27.20 -18.19
C VAL A 459 -4.51 -27.99 -19.27
N GLY A 460 -4.36 -27.57 -20.52
CA GLY A 460 -5.09 -28.12 -21.66
C GLY A 460 -6.38 -27.38 -22.03
N SER A 461 -6.86 -26.42 -21.22
CA SER A 461 -8.03 -25.60 -21.54
C SER A 461 -7.82 -24.77 -22.81
N LEU A 462 -8.85 -24.67 -23.66
CA LEU A 462 -8.85 -23.77 -24.81
C LEU A 462 -9.37 -22.39 -24.40
N VAL A 463 -8.58 -21.35 -24.66
CA VAL A 463 -8.98 -19.96 -24.43
C VAL A 463 -8.77 -19.10 -25.67
N VAL A 464 -9.68 -18.14 -25.88
CA VAL A 464 -9.61 -17.13 -26.93
C VAL A 464 -9.39 -15.74 -26.33
N TRP A 465 -8.57 -14.92 -26.99
CA TRP A 465 -8.45 -13.51 -26.63
C TRP A 465 -9.64 -12.72 -27.18
N GLN A 466 -10.44 -12.16 -26.27
CA GLN A 466 -11.62 -11.37 -26.60
C GLN A 466 -11.26 -9.87 -26.55
N PRO A 467 -11.31 -9.15 -27.69
CA PRO A 467 -11.14 -7.70 -27.71
C PRO A 467 -12.28 -7.00 -26.96
N ASP A 468 -11.95 -5.96 -26.20
CA ASP A 468 -12.97 -5.08 -25.61
C ASP A 468 -13.57 -4.19 -26.71
N PRO A 469 -14.88 -4.30 -27.01
CA PRO A 469 -15.51 -3.54 -28.09
C PRO A 469 -15.54 -2.03 -27.82
N THR A 470 -15.31 -1.60 -26.58
CA THR A 470 -15.25 -0.19 -26.19
C THR A 470 -13.83 0.41 -26.27
N ALA A 471 -12.80 -0.41 -26.50
CA ALA A 471 -11.39 0.01 -26.58
C ALA A 471 -10.72 -0.36 -27.93
N PRO A 472 -11.19 0.18 -29.08
CA PRO A 472 -10.72 -0.20 -30.42
C PRO A 472 -9.26 0.19 -30.74
N GLY A 473 -8.59 0.94 -29.87
CA GLY A 473 -7.20 1.38 -30.04
C GLY A 473 -6.14 0.52 -29.32
N CYS A 474 -6.52 -0.62 -28.73
CA CYS A 474 -5.58 -1.45 -27.98
C CYS A 474 -4.56 -2.15 -28.93
N PRO A 475 -3.24 -1.98 -28.75
CA PRO A 475 -2.23 -2.53 -29.66
C PRO A 475 -2.27 -4.06 -29.72
N GLU A 476 -2.49 -4.70 -28.57
CA GLU A 476 -2.58 -6.17 -28.40
C GLU A 476 -3.70 -6.82 -29.21
N VAL A 477 -4.77 -6.08 -29.53
CA VAL A 477 -5.89 -6.59 -30.34
C VAL A 477 -5.39 -6.98 -31.73
N SER A 478 -4.45 -6.23 -32.31
CA SER A 478 -3.93 -6.52 -33.64
C SER A 478 -3.13 -7.83 -33.73
N ALA A 479 -2.51 -8.25 -32.62
CA ALA A 479 -1.71 -9.47 -32.54
C ALA A 479 -2.52 -10.70 -32.10
N ASN A 480 -3.49 -10.52 -31.20
CA ASN A 480 -4.10 -11.63 -30.45
C ASN A 480 -5.59 -11.86 -30.76
N ALA A 481 -6.32 -10.92 -31.37
CA ALA A 481 -7.77 -11.01 -31.50
C ALA A 481 -8.26 -12.29 -32.20
N GLY A 482 -9.11 -13.05 -31.52
CA GLY A 482 -9.67 -14.30 -32.06
C GLY A 482 -8.69 -15.46 -32.16
N VAL A 483 -7.43 -15.29 -31.73
CA VAL A 483 -6.46 -16.40 -31.61
C VAL A 483 -6.89 -17.28 -30.45
N VAL A 484 -6.88 -18.60 -30.69
CA VAL A 484 -7.15 -19.62 -29.68
C VAL A 484 -5.82 -20.27 -29.31
N ILE A 485 -5.53 -20.33 -28.01
CA ILE A 485 -4.38 -21.03 -27.44
C ILE A 485 -4.85 -22.17 -26.53
N ARG A 486 -3.94 -23.06 -26.16
CA ARG A 486 -4.16 -24.10 -25.15
C ARG A 486 -3.31 -23.78 -23.92
N VAL A 487 -3.89 -23.66 -22.74
CA VAL A 487 -3.13 -23.36 -21.50
C VAL A 487 -2.06 -24.45 -21.28
N PRO A 488 -0.77 -24.13 -21.06
CA PRO A 488 -0.19 -22.81 -20.73
C PRO A 488 0.57 -22.13 -21.89
N ASP A 489 0.23 -22.41 -23.15
CA ASP A 489 0.82 -21.74 -24.32
C ASP A 489 0.64 -20.20 -24.24
N THR A 490 1.49 -19.44 -24.92
CA THR A 490 1.40 -17.97 -25.00
C THR A 490 0.63 -17.52 -26.24
N PHE A 491 -0.04 -16.37 -26.14
CA PHE A 491 -0.58 -15.66 -27.30
C PHE A 491 0.54 -15.07 -28.18
N PRO A 492 0.27 -14.67 -29.43
CA PRO A 492 1.28 -14.11 -30.33
C PRO A 492 2.09 -12.91 -29.79
N SER A 493 1.54 -12.12 -28.86
CA SER A 493 2.33 -11.06 -28.17
C SER A 493 3.24 -11.57 -27.05
N GLY A 494 3.30 -12.88 -26.79
CA GLY A 494 4.13 -13.52 -25.77
C GLY A 494 3.49 -13.60 -24.38
N HIS A 495 2.34 -12.96 -24.18
CA HIS A 495 1.60 -12.97 -22.91
C HIS A 495 0.67 -14.19 -22.79
N VAL A 496 0.42 -14.65 -21.56
CA VAL A 496 -0.52 -15.75 -21.26
C VAL A 496 -1.97 -15.27 -21.04
N HIS A 497 -2.17 -14.00 -20.64
CA HIS A 497 -3.49 -13.38 -20.51
C HIS A 497 -3.42 -11.86 -20.74
N PRO A 498 -4.54 -11.21 -21.14
CA PRO A 498 -4.72 -9.77 -21.03
C PRO A 498 -5.03 -9.34 -19.58
N PRO A 499 -4.86 -8.06 -19.22
CA PRO A 499 -4.24 -7.00 -20.01
C PRO A 499 -2.72 -7.16 -20.09
N ALA A 500 -2.17 -7.12 -21.31
CA ALA A 500 -0.74 -7.23 -21.57
C ALA A 500 0.02 -5.89 -21.55
N SER A 501 -0.70 -4.76 -21.55
CA SER A 501 -0.15 -3.40 -21.48
C SER A 501 -1.12 -2.47 -20.75
N ALA A 502 -0.64 -1.32 -20.26
CA ALA A 502 -1.45 -0.32 -19.55
C ALA A 502 -2.72 0.09 -20.31
N SER A 503 -2.67 0.25 -21.64
CA SER A 503 -3.84 0.58 -22.48
C SER A 503 -4.72 -0.61 -22.85
N CYS A 504 -4.37 -1.83 -22.43
CA CYS A 504 -5.16 -3.02 -22.74
C CYS A 504 -6.39 -3.12 -21.84
N ARG A 505 -7.56 -3.38 -22.44
CA ARG A 505 -8.83 -3.65 -21.76
C ARG A 505 -9.42 -5.02 -22.14
N CYS A 506 -8.72 -5.82 -22.93
CA CYS A 506 -9.20 -7.13 -23.39
C CYS A 506 -9.44 -8.12 -22.23
N MET A 507 -10.10 -9.24 -22.50
CA MET A 507 -10.18 -10.36 -21.56
C MET A 507 -9.99 -11.70 -22.29
N ILE A 508 -9.64 -12.76 -21.56
CA ILE A 508 -9.72 -14.13 -22.07
C ILE A 508 -11.15 -14.66 -21.94
N GLN A 509 -11.50 -15.60 -22.80
CA GLN A 509 -12.73 -16.40 -22.71
C GLN A 509 -12.36 -17.88 -22.87
N ARG A 510 -12.74 -18.73 -21.89
CA ARG A 510 -12.74 -20.18 -22.06
C ARG A 510 -13.74 -20.59 -23.15
N LEU A 511 -13.29 -21.43 -24.07
CA LEU A 511 -14.14 -22.10 -25.04
C LEU A 511 -14.67 -23.41 -24.44
N PRO A 512 -15.89 -23.86 -24.80
CA PRO A 512 -16.35 -25.21 -24.46
C PRO A 512 -15.43 -26.27 -25.09
N GLU A 513 -15.31 -27.41 -24.42
CA GLU A 513 -14.48 -28.56 -24.82
C GLU A 513 -15.05 -29.35 -26.02
#